data_AF-A0A497ELZ8-F1
#
_entry.id   AF-A0A497ELZ8-F1
#
_cell.length_a   1.000
_cell.length_b   1.000
_cell.length_c   1.000
_cell.angle_alpha   90.00
_cell.angle_beta   90.00
_cell.angle_gamma   90.00
#
_symmetry.space_group_name_H-M   'P 1'
#
loop_
_entity.id
_entity.type
_entity.pdbx_description
1 polymer ?
#
loop_
_entity_poly.entity_id
_entity_poly.type
_entity_poly.pdbx_seq_one_letter_code
_entity_poly.pdbx_strand_id
1 'polypeptide(L)'
;MLEGLRNAFREVIEELKTRSLSEEEIQSYIENFKLRLISNDVAVEVAEKLGEELSKRLRNLKLKRFKDESDKILEQFLLVIDSVLKEGDLNEFLRRIEEKRRVGEPFVILFVGPNGSGKTTTIAKLALFLRKLGYQSVIAASDTFRAGAIEQLEKLARLVGARVISQRYGADPAAVAMDAVISARANKIPVVLIDTAGRTEVNRNRLGEKRKIKRVVKPDPVIHVGDALAGKAAVRKA
;
A
#
# COMPACT_ATOMS: atom_id res chain seq x y z
N MET A 1 8.25 -5.43 16.53
CA MET A 1 7.62 -4.73 15.37
C MET A 1 6.35 -4.06 15.86
N LEU A 2 6.13 -2.77 15.54
CA LEU A 2 5.00 -1.93 16.03
C LEU A 2 4.89 -1.79 17.57
N GLU A 3 6.01 -1.78 18.29
CA GLU A 3 6.01 -1.77 19.77
C GLU A 3 5.37 -0.53 20.37
N GLY A 4 5.64 0.65 19.80
CA GLY A 4 5.05 1.88 20.32
C GLY A 4 3.54 1.94 20.18
N LEU A 5 2.98 1.43 19.07
CA LEU A 5 1.53 1.23 18.94
C LEU A 5 1.02 0.22 19.97
N ARG A 6 1.66 -0.96 20.07
CA ARG A 6 1.27 -1.99 21.05
C ARG A 6 1.26 -1.46 22.48
N ASN A 7 2.22 -0.62 22.85
CA ASN A 7 2.27 0.01 24.17
C ASN A 7 1.14 1.02 24.37
N ALA A 8 0.84 1.84 23.35
CA ALA A 8 -0.29 2.77 23.38
C ALA A 8 -1.62 2.05 23.66
N PHE A 9 -1.86 0.90 23.03
CA PHE A 9 -3.05 0.09 23.27
C PHE A 9 -3.05 -0.57 24.66
N ARG A 10 -1.90 -1.11 25.10
CA ARG A 10 -1.78 -1.79 26.40
C ARG A 10 -2.03 -0.85 27.58
N GLU A 11 -1.47 0.35 27.54
CA GLU A 11 -1.58 1.29 28.66
C GLU A 11 -3.03 1.73 28.86
N VAL A 12 -3.77 1.98 27.77
CA VAL A 12 -5.21 2.25 27.88
C VAL A 12 -5.95 1.05 28.47
N ILE A 13 -5.62 -0.18 28.07
CA ILE A 13 -6.25 -1.37 28.67
C ILE A 13 -5.98 -1.42 30.18
N GLU A 14 -4.74 -1.24 30.64
CA GLU A 14 -4.37 -1.23 32.06
C GLU A 14 -5.11 -0.14 32.86
N GLU A 15 -5.21 1.07 32.30
CA GLU A 15 -5.92 2.19 32.92
C GLU A 15 -7.42 1.89 33.09
N LEU A 16 -8.03 1.21 32.11
CA LEU A 16 -9.45 0.86 32.11
C LEU A 16 -9.81 -0.34 33.02
N LYS A 17 -8.84 -1.12 33.53
CA LYS A 17 -9.13 -2.31 34.39
C LYS A 17 -9.65 -1.97 35.78
N THR A 18 -9.42 -0.74 36.25
CA THR A 18 -9.38 -0.47 37.69
C THR A 18 -10.72 -0.11 38.34
N ARG A 19 -11.78 0.25 37.59
CA ARG A 19 -13.13 0.55 38.12
C ARG A 19 -14.15 0.91 37.02
N SER A 20 -15.41 1.13 37.40
CA SER A 20 -16.41 1.78 36.54
C SER A 20 -15.99 3.21 36.25
N LEU A 21 -15.82 3.54 34.97
CA LEU A 21 -15.27 4.81 34.52
C LEU A 21 -16.36 5.88 34.39
N SER A 22 -16.06 7.10 34.79
CA SER A 22 -16.91 8.26 34.46
C SER A 22 -16.74 8.66 32.98
N GLU A 23 -17.68 9.45 32.44
CA GLU A 23 -17.53 9.95 31.07
C GLU A 23 -16.30 10.85 30.92
N GLU A 24 -15.96 11.62 31.96
CA GLU A 24 -14.78 12.48 31.99
C GLU A 24 -13.48 11.67 31.99
N GLU A 25 -13.44 10.57 32.74
CA GLU A 25 -12.29 9.64 32.75
C GLU A 25 -12.09 9.02 31.36
N ILE A 26 -13.16 8.49 30.74
CA ILE A 26 -13.10 7.94 29.37
C ILE A 26 -12.55 8.99 28.40
N GLN A 27 -13.05 10.23 28.46
CA GLN A 27 -12.59 11.28 27.57
C GLN A 27 -11.09 11.56 27.73
N SER A 28 -10.60 11.64 28.97
CA SER A 28 -9.17 11.87 29.25
C SER A 28 -8.29 10.75 28.69
N TYR A 29 -8.70 9.49 28.88
CA TYR A 29 -7.98 8.33 28.34
C TYR A 29 -7.93 8.32 26.81
N ILE A 30 -9.05 8.69 26.17
CA ILE A 30 -9.13 8.77 24.71
C ILE A 30 -8.22 9.87 24.16
N GLU A 31 -8.14 11.03 24.80
CA GLU A 31 -7.22 12.10 24.35
C GLU A 31 -5.75 11.66 24.47
N ASN A 32 -5.36 11.01 25.57
CA ASN A 32 -4.02 10.45 25.71
C ASN A 32 -3.73 9.36 24.66
N PHE A 33 -4.71 8.51 24.37
CA PHE A 33 -4.62 7.49 23.34
C PHE A 33 -4.37 8.10 21.95
N LYS A 34 -5.13 9.14 21.56
CA LYS A 34 -4.94 9.87 20.30
C LYS A 34 -3.52 10.45 20.19
N LEU A 35 -3.06 11.13 21.23
CA LEU A 35 -1.70 11.71 21.27
C LEU A 35 -0.61 10.65 21.09
N ARG A 36 -0.78 9.48 21.71
CA ARG A 36 0.14 8.34 21.56
C ARG A 36 0.11 7.75 20.15
N LEU A 37 -1.06 7.63 19.52
CA LEU A 37 -1.12 7.21 18.12
C LEU A 37 -0.36 8.19 17.22
N ILE A 38 -0.56 9.49 17.44
CA ILE A 38 0.10 10.55 16.67
C ILE A 38 1.62 10.55 16.90
N SER A 39 2.09 10.29 18.12
CA SER A 39 3.53 10.17 18.40
C SER A 39 4.15 8.91 17.80
N ASN A 40 3.33 7.92 17.46
CA ASN A 40 3.71 6.68 16.77
C ASN A 40 3.35 6.69 15.28
N ASP A 41 3.45 7.85 14.64
CA ASP A 41 3.31 8.04 13.19
C ASP A 41 1.92 7.75 12.58
N VAL A 42 0.89 7.60 13.40
CA VAL A 42 -0.49 7.57 12.90
C VAL A 42 -0.90 8.98 12.45
N ALA A 43 -1.58 9.07 11.31
CA ALA A 43 -2.13 10.32 10.81
C ALA A 43 -3.16 10.88 11.80
N VAL A 44 -3.22 12.21 11.94
CA VAL A 44 -4.10 12.87 12.92
C VAL A 44 -5.56 12.48 12.68
N GLU A 45 -5.98 12.47 11.41
CA GLU A 45 -7.34 12.13 11.00
C GLU A 45 -7.70 10.68 11.36
N VAL A 46 -6.73 9.77 11.29
CA VAL A 46 -6.92 8.36 11.67
C VAL A 46 -6.97 8.22 13.20
N ALA A 47 -6.08 8.93 13.92
CA ALA A 47 -6.08 8.93 15.37
C ALA A 47 -7.39 9.49 15.96
N GLU A 48 -7.90 10.59 15.40
CA GLU A 48 -9.21 11.15 15.77
C GLU A 48 -10.32 10.13 15.55
N LYS A 49 -10.40 9.54 14.35
CA LYS A 49 -11.42 8.53 14.02
C LYS A 49 -11.36 7.32 14.96
N LEU A 50 -10.17 6.81 15.25
CA LEU A 50 -9.98 5.68 16.18
C LEU A 50 -10.41 6.06 17.61
N GLY A 51 -10.04 7.25 18.07
CA GLY A 51 -10.40 7.74 19.41
C GLY A 51 -11.91 7.93 19.56
N GLU A 52 -12.59 8.52 18.58
CA GLU A 52 -14.04 8.70 18.59
C GLU A 52 -14.80 7.37 18.59
N GLU A 53 -14.41 6.43 17.73
CA GLU A 53 -15.06 5.12 17.63
C GLU A 53 -14.83 4.30 18.92
N LEU A 54 -13.62 4.35 19.48
CA LEU A 54 -13.32 3.70 20.74
C LEU A 54 -14.12 4.32 21.91
N SER A 55 -14.19 5.65 22.00
CA SER A 55 -14.98 6.35 23.03
C SER A 55 -16.44 5.90 23.00
N LYS A 56 -17.06 5.85 21.81
CA LYS A 56 -18.44 5.36 21.64
C LYS A 56 -18.61 3.92 22.10
N ARG A 57 -17.65 3.03 21.79
CA ARG A 57 -17.71 1.62 22.19
C ARG A 57 -17.55 1.45 23.70
N LEU A 58 -16.62 2.16 24.31
CA LEU A 58 -16.38 2.10 25.76
C LEU A 58 -17.58 2.61 26.57
N ARG A 59 -18.24 3.69 26.14
CA ARG A 59 -19.47 4.19 26.79
C ARG A 59 -20.61 3.17 26.79
N ASN A 60 -20.70 2.36 25.74
CA ASN A 60 -21.71 1.31 25.59
C ASN A 60 -21.30 -0.02 26.25
N LEU A 61 -20.05 -0.14 26.69
CA LEU A 61 -19.50 -1.38 27.23
C LEU A 61 -19.89 -1.52 28.72
N LYS A 62 -20.74 -2.50 29.01
CA LYS A 62 -21.12 -2.84 30.40
C LYS A 62 -20.04 -3.69 31.05
N LEU A 63 -19.07 -3.04 31.70
CA LEU A 63 -18.04 -3.70 32.49
C LEU A 63 -18.60 -4.17 33.84
N LYS A 64 -18.31 -5.42 34.22
CA LYS A 64 -18.69 -5.94 35.54
C LYS A 64 -17.70 -5.44 36.58
N ARG A 65 -18.20 -4.90 37.71
CA ARG A 65 -17.35 -4.52 38.83
C ARG A 65 -16.60 -5.75 39.37
N PHE A 66 -15.32 -5.57 39.72
CA PHE A 66 -14.44 -6.59 40.34
C PHE A 66 -14.10 -7.80 39.47
N LYS A 67 -14.23 -7.70 38.14
CA LYS A 67 -13.78 -8.72 37.21
C LYS A 67 -12.76 -8.13 36.23
N ASP A 68 -11.72 -8.89 35.92
CA ASP A 68 -10.82 -8.56 34.82
C ASP A 68 -11.59 -8.71 33.50
N GLU A 69 -11.81 -7.57 32.83
CA GLU A 69 -12.54 -7.47 31.57
C GLU A 69 -11.61 -6.99 30.45
N SER A 70 -10.29 -7.13 30.63
CA SER A 70 -9.25 -6.76 29.66
C SER A 70 -9.52 -7.34 28.27
N ASP A 71 -9.96 -8.59 28.20
CA ASP A 71 -10.25 -9.27 26.94
C ASP A 71 -11.39 -8.60 26.16
N LYS A 72 -12.43 -8.13 26.85
CA LYS A 72 -13.55 -7.43 26.21
C LYS A 72 -13.14 -6.05 25.71
N ILE A 73 -12.28 -5.37 26.47
CA ILE A 73 -11.73 -4.07 26.08
C ILE A 73 -10.84 -4.26 24.85
N LEU A 74 -9.96 -5.28 24.87
CA LEU A 74 -9.12 -5.65 23.73
C LEU A 74 -9.93 -5.98 22.49
N GLU A 75 -11.04 -6.71 22.63
CA GLU A 75 -11.98 -6.98 21.53
C GLU A 75 -12.52 -5.69 20.92
N GLN A 76 -12.93 -4.70 21.74
CA GLN A 76 -13.36 -3.40 21.22
C GLN A 76 -12.25 -2.68 20.45
N PHE A 77 -11.01 -2.74 20.93
CA PHE A 77 -9.87 -2.17 20.22
C PHE A 77 -9.61 -2.83 18.87
N LEU A 78 -9.67 -4.16 18.79
CA LEU A 78 -9.48 -4.88 17.53
C LEU A 78 -10.55 -4.50 16.50
N LEU A 79 -11.81 -4.35 16.92
CA LEU A 79 -12.90 -3.89 16.06
C LEU A 79 -12.67 -2.45 15.56
N VAL A 80 -12.13 -1.58 16.41
CA VAL A 80 -11.82 -0.18 16.04
C VAL A 80 -10.69 -0.14 15.00
N ILE A 81 -9.64 -0.95 15.18
CA ILE A 81 -8.55 -1.08 14.21
C ILE A 81 -9.07 -1.64 12.88
N ASP A 82 -9.88 -2.70 12.93
CA ASP A 82 -10.47 -3.31 11.75
C ASP A 82 -11.30 -2.30 10.95
N SER A 83 -12.03 -1.40 11.64
CA SER A 83 -12.85 -0.36 11.00
C SER A 83 -12.06 0.67 10.15
N VAL A 84 -10.74 0.76 10.31
CA VAL A 84 -9.87 1.66 9.53
C VAL A 84 -8.97 0.92 8.55
N LEU A 85 -8.85 -0.40 8.66
CA LEU A 85 -8.09 -1.22 7.73
C LEU A 85 -8.97 -1.58 6.53
N LYS A 86 -8.32 -1.65 5.36
CA LYS A 86 -8.92 -2.20 4.15
C LYS A 86 -8.04 -3.33 3.69
N GLU A 87 -8.62 -4.52 3.61
CA GLU A 87 -7.91 -5.68 3.12
C GLU A 87 -7.91 -5.71 1.58
N GLY A 88 -6.81 -6.18 1.01
CA GLY A 88 -6.75 -6.52 -0.40
C GLY A 88 -7.20 -7.96 -0.60
N ASP A 89 -8.06 -8.20 -1.60
CA ASP A 89 -8.47 -9.55 -1.97
C ASP A 89 -7.54 -10.11 -3.05
N LEU A 90 -6.70 -11.08 -2.66
CA LEU A 90 -5.79 -11.76 -3.57
C LEU A 90 -6.53 -12.62 -4.61
N ASN A 91 -7.63 -13.26 -4.23
CA ASN A 91 -8.40 -14.11 -5.14
C ASN A 91 -9.07 -13.24 -6.22
N GLU A 92 -9.62 -12.10 -5.83
CA GLU A 92 -10.14 -11.09 -6.76
C GLU A 92 -9.05 -10.61 -7.72
N PHE A 93 -7.86 -10.29 -7.19
CA PHE A 93 -6.74 -9.83 -8.01
C PHE A 93 -6.33 -10.87 -9.06
N LEU A 94 -6.20 -12.14 -8.67
CA LEU A 94 -5.86 -13.23 -9.58
C LEU A 94 -6.98 -13.51 -10.59
N ARG A 95 -8.26 -13.45 -10.16
CA ARG A 95 -9.41 -13.63 -11.04
C ARG A 95 -9.42 -12.60 -12.16
N ARG A 96 -9.16 -11.33 -11.85
CA ARG A 96 -9.10 -10.24 -12.85
C ARG A 96 -7.95 -10.41 -13.85
N ILE A 97 -6.81 -10.96 -13.43
CA ILE A 97 -5.71 -11.33 -14.34
C ILE A 97 -6.18 -12.42 -15.32
N GLU A 98 -6.84 -13.46 -14.81
CA GLU A 98 -7.33 -14.58 -15.62
C GLU A 98 -8.42 -14.15 -16.60
N GLU A 99 -9.35 -13.28 -16.19
CA GLU A 99 -10.40 -12.71 -17.05
C GLU A 99 -9.79 -11.99 -18.27
N LYS A 100 -8.78 -11.14 -18.06
CA LYS A 100 -8.08 -10.42 -19.13
C LYS A 100 -7.32 -11.38 -20.04
N ARG A 101 -6.62 -12.35 -19.45
CA ARG A 101 -5.90 -13.39 -20.20
C ARG A 101 -6.84 -14.17 -21.14
N ARG A 102 -8.04 -14.53 -20.70
CA ARG A 102 -9.02 -15.30 -21.50
C ARG A 102 -9.51 -14.56 -22.74
N VAL A 103 -9.60 -13.24 -22.68
CA VAL A 103 -9.97 -12.40 -23.83
C VAL A 103 -8.76 -11.95 -24.66
N GLY A 104 -7.58 -12.51 -24.39
CA GLY A 104 -6.35 -12.20 -25.13
C GLY A 104 -5.74 -10.84 -24.81
N GLU A 105 -6.10 -10.23 -23.67
CA GLU A 105 -5.60 -8.94 -23.23
C GLU A 105 -4.67 -9.08 -22.01
N PRO A 106 -3.56 -8.34 -21.93
CA PRO A 106 -2.74 -8.33 -20.72
C PRO A 106 -3.43 -7.56 -19.59
N PHE A 107 -3.21 -8.00 -18.37
CA PHE A 107 -3.50 -7.24 -17.15
C PHE A 107 -2.37 -6.24 -16.90
N VAL A 108 -2.68 -4.95 -16.94
CA VAL A 108 -1.68 -3.86 -16.94
C VAL A 108 -1.62 -3.19 -15.58
N ILE A 109 -0.48 -3.29 -14.89
CA ILE A 109 -0.27 -2.75 -13.55
C ILE A 109 0.69 -1.57 -13.60
N LEU A 110 0.22 -0.40 -13.16
CA LEU A 110 1.04 0.80 -13.06
C LEU A 110 1.55 1.00 -11.63
N PHE A 111 2.87 0.98 -11.42
CA PHE A 111 3.46 1.24 -10.11
C PHE A 111 3.82 2.72 -9.96
N VAL A 112 3.41 3.32 -8.85
CA VAL A 112 3.72 4.70 -8.47
C VAL A 112 4.24 4.75 -7.04
N GLY A 113 4.97 5.80 -6.69
CA GLY A 113 5.47 6.00 -5.33
C GLY A 113 6.80 6.74 -5.31
N PRO A 114 7.28 7.20 -4.15
CA PRO A 114 8.49 8.02 -4.04
C PRO A 114 9.79 7.25 -4.33
N ASN A 115 10.91 7.95 -4.47
CA ASN A 115 12.22 7.35 -4.69
C ASN A 115 12.61 6.61 -3.43
N GLY A 116 13.28 5.48 -3.58
CA GLY A 116 13.66 4.64 -2.44
C GLY A 116 12.51 3.81 -1.85
N SER A 117 11.26 3.97 -2.30
CA SER A 117 10.13 3.19 -1.75
C SER A 117 10.14 1.70 -2.10
N GLY A 118 11.12 1.23 -2.88
CA GLY A 118 11.25 -0.17 -3.26
C GLY A 118 10.49 -0.61 -4.51
N LYS A 119 9.89 0.30 -5.30
CA LYS A 119 9.14 -0.01 -6.55
C LYS A 119 9.78 -1.09 -7.42
N THR A 120 11.00 -0.86 -7.91
CA THR A 120 11.71 -1.78 -8.81
C THR A 120 11.87 -3.18 -8.21
N THR A 121 12.19 -3.28 -6.93
CA THR A 121 12.29 -4.56 -6.21
C THR A 121 10.92 -5.22 -6.02
N THR A 122 9.89 -4.44 -5.69
CA THR A 122 8.51 -4.92 -5.54
C THR A 122 7.97 -5.48 -6.85
N ILE A 123 8.27 -4.82 -7.98
CA ILE A 123 7.90 -5.29 -9.33
C ILE A 123 8.54 -6.64 -9.62
N ALA A 124 9.84 -6.80 -9.35
CA ALA A 124 10.53 -8.08 -9.54
C ALA A 124 9.95 -9.19 -8.64
N LYS A 125 9.66 -8.88 -7.38
CA LYS A 125 9.02 -9.83 -6.44
C LYS A 125 7.62 -10.24 -6.92
N LEU A 126 6.81 -9.29 -7.41
CA LEU A 126 5.48 -9.60 -7.94
C LEU A 126 5.59 -10.45 -9.21
N ALA A 127 6.52 -10.13 -10.11
CA ALA A 127 6.76 -10.94 -11.31
C ALA A 127 7.13 -12.39 -10.94
N LEU A 128 8.00 -12.59 -9.93
CA LEU A 128 8.34 -13.91 -9.43
C LEU A 128 7.12 -14.64 -8.82
N PHE A 129 6.33 -13.94 -8.01
CA PHE A 129 5.12 -14.48 -7.40
C PHE A 129 4.11 -14.92 -8.46
N LEU A 130 3.81 -14.06 -9.44
CA LEU A 130 2.91 -14.35 -10.55
C LEU A 130 3.42 -15.51 -11.41
N ARG A 131 4.73 -15.56 -11.69
CA ARG A 131 5.34 -16.67 -12.42
C ARG A 131 5.16 -18.01 -11.68
N LYS A 132 5.33 -18.04 -10.36
CA LYS A 132 5.09 -19.25 -9.54
C LYS A 132 3.64 -19.72 -9.61
N LEU A 133 2.70 -18.81 -9.88
CA LEU A 133 1.28 -19.10 -10.11
C LEU A 133 0.95 -19.37 -11.59
N GLY A 134 1.94 -19.44 -12.49
CA GLY A 134 1.75 -19.71 -13.91
C GLY A 134 1.46 -18.49 -14.79
N TYR A 135 1.53 -17.27 -14.23
CA TYR A 135 1.33 -16.02 -14.96
C TYR A 135 2.68 -15.38 -15.33
N GLN A 136 3.05 -15.45 -16.61
CA GLN A 136 4.24 -14.74 -17.11
C GLN A 136 4.03 -13.23 -17.10
N SER A 137 5.12 -12.47 -16.96
CA SER A 137 5.07 -11.01 -16.95
C SER A 137 6.11 -10.40 -17.89
N VAL A 138 5.75 -9.27 -18.50
CA VAL A 138 6.69 -8.34 -19.13
C VAL A 138 6.75 -7.06 -18.30
N ILE A 139 7.93 -6.45 -18.22
CA ILE A 139 8.16 -5.25 -17.42
C ILE A 139 8.52 -4.08 -18.33
N ALA A 140 7.83 -2.96 -18.19
CA ALA A 140 8.17 -1.70 -18.84
C ALA A 140 9.10 -0.87 -17.95
N ALA A 141 10.29 -0.53 -18.46
CA ALA A 141 11.26 0.32 -17.78
C ALA A 141 10.96 1.82 -18.03
N SER A 142 9.86 2.32 -17.47
CA SER A 142 9.39 3.70 -17.68
C SER A 142 10.07 4.75 -16.77
N ASP A 143 11.06 4.38 -15.94
CA ASP A 143 12.02 5.34 -15.32
C ASP A 143 13.16 5.68 -16.31
N THR A 144 12.80 6.31 -17.43
CA THR A 144 13.68 6.48 -18.61
C THR A 144 14.87 7.43 -18.39
N PHE A 145 14.89 8.19 -17.30
CA PHE A 145 15.94 9.15 -16.97
C PHE A 145 16.97 8.61 -15.96
N ARG A 146 16.87 7.35 -15.54
CA ARG A 146 17.79 6.74 -14.58
C ARG A 146 18.37 5.46 -15.15
N ALA A 147 19.45 5.58 -15.93
CA ALA A 147 20.13 4.44 -16.55
C ALA A 147 20.46 3.31 -15.55
N GLY A 148 21.02 3.65 -14.38
CA GLY A 148 21.31 2.65 -13.35
C GLY A 148 20.07 1.96 -12.77
N ALA A 149 18.89 2.60 -12.78
CA ALA A 149 17.64 1.97 -12.37
C ALA A 149 17.16 0.96 -13.42
N ILE A 150 17.32 1.27 -14.71
CA ILE A 150 17.02 0.35 -15.82
C ILE A 150 17.94 -0.88 -15.73
N GLU A 151 19.25 -0.69 -15.57
CA GLU A 151 20.21 -1.80 -15.43
C GLU A 151 19.91 -2.68 -14.21
N GLN A 152 19.54 -2.06 -13.09
CA GLN A 152 19.10 -2.78 -11.89
C GLN A 152 17.84 -3.61 -12.19
N LEU A 153 16.85 -3.02 -12.86
CA LEU A 153 15.62 -3.69 -13.22
C LEU A 153 15.88 -4.88 -14.15
N GLU A 154 16.75 -4.73 -15.15
CA GLU A 154 17.14 -5.80 -16.07
C GLU A 154 17.84 -6.96 -15.34
N LYS A 155 18.74 -6.66 -14.40
CA LYS A 155 19.37 -7.69 -13.55
C LYS A 155 18.33 -8.46 -12.73
N LEU A 156 17.42 -7.76 -12.06
CA LEU A 156 16.34 -8.38 -11.29
C LEU A 156 15.38 -9.18 -12.17
N ALA A 157 15.00 -8.65 -13.32
CA ALA A 157 14.09 -9.29 -14.26
C ALA A 157 14.67 -10.61 -14.81
N ARG A 158 15.97 -10.66 -15.09
CA ARG A 158 16.67 -11.90 -15.46
C ARG A 158 16.57 -12.97 -14.38
N LEU A 159 16.74 -12.60 -13.10
CA LEU A 159 16.64 -13.55 -11.99
C LEU A 159 15.24 -14.16 -11.86
N VAL A 160 14.19 -13.41 -12.22
CA VAL A 160 12.80 -13.86 -12.11
C VAL A 160 12.23 -14.39 -13.43
N GLY A 161 13.00 -14.35 -14.52
CA GLY A 161 12.60 -14.80 -15.85
C GLY A 161 11.54 -13.91 -16.50
N ALA A 162 11.56 -12.60 -16.21
CA ALA A 162 10.69 -11.61 -16.84
C ALA A 162 11.46 -10.85 -17.93
N ARG A 163 10.79 -10.57 -19.05
CA ARG A 163 11.36 -9.73 -20.12
C ARG A 163 11.20 -8.26 -19.74
N VAL A 164 12.24 -7.46 -19.97
CA VAL A 164 12.19 -5.98 -19.84
C VAL A 164 12.05 -5.35 -21.22
N ILE A 165 11.19 -4.34 -21.31
CA ILE A 165 11.06 -3.45 -22.45
C ILE A 165 11.52 -2.07 -22.02
N SER A 166 12.56 -1.61 -22.68
CA SER A 166 13.20 -0.31 -22.48
C SER A 166 13.42 0.33 -23.86
N GLN A 167 13.53 1.65 -23.86
CA GLN A 167 13.94 2.42 -25.03
C GLN A 167 15.23 3.19 -24.69
N ARG A 168 15.71 4.01 -25.64
CA ARG A 168 16.85 4.90 -25.42
C ARG A 168 16.66 5.77 -24.17
N TYR A 169 17.78 6.12 -23.52
CA TYR A 169 17.78 7.03 -22.38
C TYR A 169 17.01 8.33 -22.69
N GLY A 170 16.18 8.78 -21.75
CA GLY A 170 15.33 9.96 -21.91
C GLY A 170 14.14 9.79 -22.87
N ALA A 171 13.82 8.56 -23.30
CA ALA A 171 12.61 8.28 -24.05
C ALA A 171 11.34 8.63 -23.26
N ASP A 172 10.22 8.80 -23.97
CA ASP A 172 8.92 9.06 -23.37
C ASP A 172 8.45 7.84 -22.54
N PRO A 173 8.29 7.98 -21.21
CA PRO A 173 7.85 6.89 -20.33
C PRO A 173 6.55 6.21 -20.77
N ALA A 174 5.63 6.98 -21.35
CA ALA A 174 4.34 6.47 -21.84
C ALA A 174 4.48 5.63 -23.11
N ALA A 175 5.45 5.95 -23.97
CA ALA A 175 5.76 5.15 -25.16
C ALA A 175 6.34 3.79 -24.76
N VAL A 176 7.30 3.77 -23.82
CA VAL A 176 7.87 2.51 -23.28
C VAL A 176 6.78 1.62 -22.68
N ALA A 177 5.86 2.21 -21.92
CA ALA A 177 4.75 1.48 -21.32
C ALA A 177 3.80 0.91 -22.39
N MET A 178 3.49 1.68 -23.44
CA MET A 178 2.63 1.23 -24.54
C MET A 178 3.28 0.11 -25.35
N ASP A 179 4.57 0.21 -25.65
CA ASP A 179 5.32 -0.84 -26.33
C ASP A 179 5.28 -2.15 -25.53
N ALA A 180 5.33 -2.06 -24.20
CA ALA A 180 5.19 -3.24 -23.36
C ALA A 180 3.82 -3.89 -23.43
N VAL A 181 2.75 -3.09 -23.49
CA VAL A 181 1.39 -3.58 -23.69
C VAL A 181 1.22 -4.24 -25.06
N ILE A 182 1.71 -3.60 -26.12
CA ILE A 182 1.66 -4.13 -27.49
C ILE A 182 2.42 -5.45 -27.59
N SER A 183 3.63 -5.50 -27.04
CA SER A 183 4.46 -6.70 -27.00
C SER A 183 3.80 -7.82 -26.19
N ALA A 184 3.22 -7.51 -25.03
CA ALA A 184 2.51 -8.51 -24.23
C ALA A 184 1.32 -9.10 -25.00
N ARG A 185 0.51 -8.26 -25.63
CA ARG A 185 -0.63 -8.69 -26.45
C ARG A 185 -0.18 -9.59 -27.62
N ALA A 186 0.84 -9.17 -28.36
CA ALA A 186 1.38 -9.94 -29.48
C ALA A 186 1.94 -11.31 -29.06
N ASN A 187 2.56 -11.38 -27.89
CA ASN A 187 3.18 -12.60 -27.35
C ASN A 187 2.26 -13.38 -26.38
N LYS A 188 0.99 -12.97 -26.22
CA LYS A 188 0.03 -13.56 -25.27
C LYS A 188 0.56 -13.65 -23.83
N ILE A 189 1.36 -12.67 -23.41
CA ILE A 189 1.87 -12.57 -22.03
C ILE A 189 0.77 -11.96 -21.16
N PRO A 190 0.35 -12.62 -20.06
CA PRO A 190 -0.85 -12.23 -19.34
C PRO A 190 -0.72 -10.96 -18.50
N VAL A 191 0.51 -10.55 -18.14
CA VAL A 191 0.71 -9.41 -17.22
C VAL A 191 1.77 -8.44 -17.73
N VAL A 192 1.48 -7.15 -17.63
CA VAL A 192 2.40 -6.04 -17.88
C VAL A 192 2.62 -5.29 -16.57
N LEU A 193 3.88 -5.14 -16.15
CA LEU A 193 4.27 -4.39 -14.95
C LEU A 193 5.02 -3.12 -15.37
N ILE A 194 4.55 -1.94 -14.97
CA ILE A 194 5.15 -0.68 -15.40
C ILE A 194 5.91 -0.04 -14.23
N ASP A 195 7.24 -0.01 -14.31
CA ASP A 195 8.10 0.69 -13.34
C ASP A 195 8.22 2.17 -13.70
N THR A 196 7.87 3.07 -12.77
CA THR A 196 7.89 4.51 -13.02
C THR A 196 8.93 5.23 -12.17
N ALA A 197 9.34 6.41 -12.64
CA ALA A 197 10.21 7.29 -11.86
C ALA A 197 9.60 7.66 -10.50
N GLY A 198 10.41 7.57 -9.44
CA GLY A 198 9.92 7.75 -8.07
C GLY A 198 9.87 9.20 -7.55
N ARG A 199 9.90 10.24 -8.37
CA ARG A 199 10.15 11.58 -7.82
C ARG A 199 8.92 12.16 -7.09
N THR A 200 9.15 12.85 -5.97
CA THR A 200 8.13 13.49 -5.11
C THR A 200 7.37 14.58 -5.86
N GLU A 201 6.11 14.78 -5.49
CA GLU A 201 5.05 15.51 -6.21
C GLU A 201 5.27 17.02 -6.41
N VAL A 202 6.36 17.58 -5.90
CA VAL A 202 6.64 19.02 -5.96
C VAL A 202 6.90 19.51 -7.40
N ASN A 203 7.25 18.61 -8.33
CA ASN A 203 7.49 18.97 -9.73
C ASN A 203 6.27 18.65 -10.62
N ARG A 204 5.48 19.68 -10.96
CA ARG A 204 4.25 19.60 -11.80
C ARG A 204 4.47 18.80 -13.11
N ASN A 205 5.64 18.90 -13.71
CA ASN A 205 5.94 18.21 -14.98
C ASN A 205 5.90 16.68 -14.83
N ARG A 206 6.29 16.14 -13.67
CA ARG A 206 6.39 14.69 -13.43
C ARG A 206 5.06 14.05 -13.04
N LEU A 207 4.17 14.82 -12.43
CA LEU A 207 2.77 14.40 -12.29
C LEU A 207 2.11 14.28 -13.66
N GLY A 208 2.49 15.16 -14.60
CA GLY A 208 2.11 15.08 -16.01
C GLY A 208 2.52 13.75 -16.66
N GLU A 209 3.76 13.29 -16.43
CA GLU A 209 4.25 12.01 -16.96
C GLU A 209 3.43 10.81 -16.48
N LYS A 210 3.16 10.71 -15.17
CA LYS A 210 2.33 9.62 -14.60
C LYS A 210 0.90 9.67 -15.16
N ARG A 211 0.31 10.86 -15.27
CA ARG A 211 -1.02 11.07 -15.89
C ARG A 211 -1.04 10.68 -17.36
N LYS A 212 0.04 10.97 -18.09
CA LYS A 212 0.21 10.58 -19.50
C LYS A 212 0.28 9.07 -19.64
N ILE A 213 1.10 8.37 -18.85
CA ILE A 213 1.16 6.90 -18.83
C ILE A 213 -0.25 6.34 -18.58
N LYS A 214 -0.93 6.78 -17.51
CA LYS A 214 -2.28 6.31 -17.19
C LYS A 214 -3.27 6.50 -18.35
N ARG A 215 -3.20 7.63 -19.05
CA ARG A 215 -4.07 7.93 -20.20
C ARG A 215 -3.78 7.02 -21.40
N VAL A 216 -2.51 6.76 -21.67
CA VAL A 216 -2.06 5.99 -22.83
C VAL A 216 -2.32 4.49 -22.64
N VAL A 217 -1.95 3.92 -21.50
CA VAL A 217 -2.01 2.47 -21.28
C VAL A 217 -3.25 1.98 -20.55
N LYS A 218 -4.04 2.89 -19.95
CA LYS A 218 -5.27 2.59 -19.20
C LYS A 218 -5.10 1.39 -18.23
N PRO A 219 -4.25 1.53 -17.19
CA PRO A 219 -3.90 0.42 -16.31
C PRO A 219 -5.11 -0.11 -15.54
N ASP A 220 -5.11 -1.42 -15.25
CA ASP A 220 -6.17 -2.13 -14.53
C ASP A 220 -6.16 -1.78 -13.03
N PRO A 221 -5.02 -1.90 -12.32
CA PRO A 221 -4.79 -1.15 -11.09
C PRO A 221 -3.60 -0.20 -11.19
N VAL A 222 -3.66 0.87 -10.40
CA VAL A 222 -2.51 1.69 -10.06
C VAL A 222 -2.09 1.31 -8.64
N ILE A 223 -0.88 0.79 -8.46
CA ILE A 223 -0.36 0.36 -7.16
C ILE A 223 0.61 1.41 -6.63
N HIS A 224 0.27 2.00 -5.49
CA HIS A 224 1.19 2.84 -4.73
C HIS A 224 2.16 1.95 -3.93
N VAL A 225 3.47 2.17 -4.09
CA VAL A 225 4.51 1.51 -3.30
C VAL A 225 5.10 2.54 -2.34
N GLY A 226 4.81 2.37 -1.05
CA GLY A 226 5.31 3.18 0.05
C GLY A 226 6.36 2.44 0.88
N ASP A 227 7.20 3.20 1.57
CA ASP A 227 8.12 2.68 2.59
C ASP A 227 7.48 2.77 3.96
N ALA A 228 7.38 1.64 4.67
CA ALA A 228 6.81 1.58 6.01
C ALA A 228 7.62 2.40 7.04
N LEU A 229 8.91 2.65 6.78
CA LEU A 229 9.76 3.48 7.62
C LEU A 229 9.55 4.98 7.41
N ALA A 230 8.75 5.38 6.41
CA ALA A 230 8.50 6.80 6.11
C ALA A 230 7.50 7.47 7.07
N GLY A 231 6.90 6.72 8.00
CA GLY A 231 5.95 7.24 9.00
C GLY A 231 4.82 8.06 8.36
N LYS A 232 4.52 9.23 8.92
CA LYS A 232 3.49 10.16 8.41
C LYS A 232 3.72 10.61 6.95
N ALA A 233 4.97 10.59 6.49
CA ALA A 233 5.28 10.96 5.11
C ALA A 233 4.77 9.91 4.10
N ALA A 234 4.43 8.69 4.53
CA ALA A 234 3.80 7.69 3.68
C ALA A 234 2.40 8.14 3.25
N VAL A 235 1.60 8.67 4.18
CA VAL A 235 0.22 9.10 3.93
C VAL A 235 0.17 10.32 2.99
N ARG A 236 1.04 11.31 3.21
CA ARG A 236 1.10 12.51 2.35
C ARG A 236 1.55 12.22 0.91
N LYS A 237 2.16 11.07 0.65
CA LYS A 237 2.72 10.70 -0.66
C LYS A 237 1.84 9.68 -1.41
N ALA A 238 0.80 9.15 -0.76
CA ALA A 238 -0.10 8.12 -1.28
C ALA A 238 -1.21 8.72 -2.14
#